data_AF-A0A662RS66-F1
#
_entry.id   AF-A0A662RS66-F1
#
_cell.length_a   1.000
_cell.length_b   1.000
_cell.length_c   1.000
_cell.angle_alpha   90.00
_cell.angle_beta   90.00
_cell.angle_gamma   90.00
#
_symmetry.space_group_name_H-M   'P 1'
#
loop_
_entity.id
_entity.type
_entity.pdbx_description
1 polymer ?
#
loop_
_entity_poly.entity_id
_entity_poly.type
_entity_poly.pdbx_seq_one_letter_code
_entity_poly.pdbx_strand_id
1 'polypeptide(L)'
;MRKRRVLWLSRHEPQEKQIKELEKVFGGIEIVQVSKTVSGAMEVLKLMQENETDELVAVLPIGLIAELTEKGVHPLRAVMKRELNEQGEAIFTHEYFERVMRVDIISHPLEEEAKIWRDKRI
;
A
#
# COMPACT_ATOMS: atom_id res chain seq x y z
N MET A 1 -13.32 -8.06 23.11
CA MET A 1 -12.02 -7.73 22.47
C MET A 1 -12.14 -6.33 21.87
N ARG A 2 -11.08 -5.51 21.91
CA ARG A 2 -11.11 -4.18 21.25
C ARG A 2 -11.08 -4.38 19.74
N LYS A 3 -11.95 -3.67 18.99
CA LYS A 3 -11.91 -3.67 17.53
C LYS A 3 -10.59 -3.07 17.04
N ARG A 4 -10.02 -3.65 15.98
CA ARG A 4 -8.82 -3.11 15.32
C ARG A 4 -9.20 -1.85 14.54
N ARG A 5 -8.56 -0.73 14.82
CA ARG A 5 -8.84 0.53 14.10
C ARG A 5 -7.93 0.62 12.88
N VAL A 6 -8.54 0.73 11.70
CA VAL A 6 -7.83 0.72 10.41
C VAL A 6 -7.94 2.11 9.79
N LEU A 7 -6.81 2.79 9.63
CA LEU A 7 -6.73 3.99 8.80
C LEU A 7 -6.83 3.56 7.34
N TRP A 8 -7.92 3.95 6.67
CA TRP A 8 -8.12 3.73 5.25
C TRP A 8 -7.74 5.00 4.48
N LEU A 9 -6.47 5.10 4.10
CA LEU A 9 -5.93 6.26 3.40
C LEU A 9 -6.15 6.09 1.89
N SER A 10 -7.36 6.41 1.46
CA SER A 10 -7.79 6.31 0.06
C SER A 10 -8.96 7.25 -0.20
N ARG A 11 -9.10 7.64 -1.46
CA ARG A 11 -10.29 8.36 -1.96
C ARG A 11 -11.46 7.41 -2.27
N HIS A 12 -11.17 6.12 -2.41
CA HIS A 12 -12.17 5.10 -2.71
C HIS A 12 -12.59 4.38 -1.45
N GLU A 13 -13.90 4.23 -1.29
CA GLU A 13 -14.50 3.43 -0.22
C GLU A 13 -14.02 1.98 -0.26
N PRO A 14 -13.88 1.32 0.90
CA PRO A 14 -13.57 -0.11 0.96
C PRO A 14 -14.67 -0.96 0.30
N GLN A 15 -14.25 -1.92 -0.52
CA GLN A 15 -15.16 -2.96 -1.04
C GLN A 15 -15.59 -3.90 0.09
N GLU A 16 -16.79 -4.48 -0.01
CA GLU A 16 -17.29 -5.43 1.00
C GLU A 16 -16.35 -6.63 1.21
N LYS A 17 -15.72 -7.12 0.14
CA LYS A 17 -14.72 -8.20 0.23
C LYS A 17 -13.50 -7.81 1.06
N GLN A 18 -13.07 -6.55 0.97
CA GLN A 18 -11.94 -6.02 1.74
C GLN A 18 -12.29 -5.95 3.23
N ILE A 19 -13.47 -5.43 3.55
CA ILE A 19 -13.98 -5.36 4.93
C ILE A 19 -14.05 -6.76 5.53
N LYS A 20 -14.66 -7.72 4.82
CA LYS A 20 -14.79 -9.11 5.26
C LYS A 20 -13.45 -9.80 5.51
N GLU A 21 -12.45 -9.58 4.66
CA GLU A 21 -11.12 -10.13 4.89
C GLU A 21 -10.47 -9.54 6.15
N LEU A 22 -10.50 -8.22 6.31
CA LEU A 22 -9.94 -7.55 7.49
C LEU A 22 -10.67 -7.98 8.77
N GLU A 23 -11.99 -8.13 8.76
CA GLU A 23 -12.76 -8.66 9.89
C GLU A 23 -12.37 -10.11 10.21
N LYS A 24 -12.21 -10.97 9.20
CA LYS A 24 -11.76 -12.35 9.38
C LYS A 24 -10.37 -12.41 10.01
N VAL A 25 -9.45 -11.53 9.60
CA VAL A 25 -8.06 -11.50 10.11
C VAL A 25 -7.99 -10.93 11.53
N PHE A 26 -8.73 -9.86 11.81
CA PHE A 26 -8.60 -9.12 13.07
C PHE A 26 -9.69 -9.42 14.11
N GLY A 27 -10.71 -10.21 13.78
CA GLY A 27 -11.83 -10.57 14.66
C GLY A 27 -12.85 -9.43 14.87
N GLY A 28 -12.62 -8.26 14.29
CA GLY A 28 -13.48 -7.09 14.33
C GLY A 28 -12.71 -5.81 14.04
N ILE A 29 -13.24 -4.97 13.16
CA ILE A 29 -12.58 -3.75 12.73
C ILE A 29 -13.45 -2.52 12.89
N GLU A 30 -12.80 -1.37 12.91
CA GLU A 30 -13.39 -0.05 12.74
C GLU A 30 -12.56 0.69 11.69
N ILE A 31 -13.18 1.09 10.60
CA ILE A 31 -12.50 1.79 9.50
C ILE A 31 -12.63 3.30 9.71
N VAL A 32 -11.49 3.98 9.71
CA VAL A 32 -11.41 5.44 9.66
C VAL A 32 -10.90 5.82 8.28
N GLN A 33 -11.79 6.24 7.39
CA GLN A 33 -11.40 6.65 6.05
C GLN A 33 -10.93 8.10 6.01
N VAL A 34 -9.75 8.31 5.43
CA VAL A 34 -9.20 9.63 5.19
C VAL A 34 -8.91 9.77 3.70
N SER A 35 -9.64 10.66 3.05
CA SER A 35 -9.45 11.01 1.64
C SER A 35 -8.58 12.28 1.55
N LYS A 36 -7.26 12.11 1.70
CA LYS A 36 -6.29 13.21 1.67
C LYS A 36 -5.02 12.81 0.94
N THR A 37 -4.46 13.72 0.15
CA THR A 37 -3.10 13.57 -0.39
C THR A 37 -2.08 13.81 0.72
N VAL A 38 -1.14 12.87 0.87
CA VAL A 38 -0.02 12.98 1.81
C VAL A 38 1.27 13.26 1.06
N SER A 39 2.15 14.08 1.64
CA SER A 39 3.43 14.46 1.04
C SER A 39 4.61 13.56 1.44
N GLY A 40 4.46 12.78 2.52
CA GLY A 40 5.49 11.89 3.04
C GLY A 40 5.01 11.03 4.22
N ALA A 41 5.85 10.12 4.71
CA ALA A 41 5.47 9.18 5.76
C ALA A 41 5.10 9.85 7.09
N MET A 42 5.71 10.99 7.42
CA MET A 42 5.41 11.71 8.67
C MET A 42 3.96 12.20 8.75
N GLU A 43 3.37 12.62 7.62
CA GLU A 43 1.95 13.00 7.60
C GLU A 43 1.05 11.79 7.82
N VAL A 44 1.42 10.63 7.29
CA VAL A 44 0.69 9.38 7.51
C VAL A 44 0.75 8.95 8.97
N LEU A 45 1.93 8.99 9.59
CA LEU A 45 2.12 8.71 11.02
C LEU A 45 1.26 9.65 11.89
N LYS A 46 1.24 10.94 11.56
CA LYS A 46 0.39 11.93 12.22
C LYS A 46 -1.09 11.59 12.07
N LEU A 47 -1.55 11.24 10.86
CA LEU A 47 -2.93 10.80 10.63
C LEU A 47 -3.25 9.55 11.45
N MET A 48 -2.35 8.57 11.51
CA MET A 48 -2.56 7.36 12.31
C MET A 48 -2.68 7.67 13.80
N GLN A 49 -1.86 8.59 14.31
CA GLN A 49 -1.88 9.04 15.70
C GLN A 49 -3.16 9.84 16.02
N GLU A 50 -3.51 10.83 15.21
CA GLU A 50 -4.70 11.68 15.39
C GLU A 50 -6.00 10.88 15.36
N ASN A 51 -6.02 9.79 14.59
CA ASN A 51 -7.19 8.91 14.47
C ASN A 51 -7.10 7.66 15.35
N GLU A 52 -6.06 7.53 16.18
CA GLU A 52 -5.83 6.39 17.08
C GLU A 52 -5.95 5.04 16.37
N THR A 53 -5.33 4.92 15.19
CA THR A 53 -5.42 3.72 14.36
C THR A 53 -4.26 2.77 14.58
N ASP A 54 -4.54 1.47 14.51
CA ASP A 54 -3.59 0.39 14.72
C ASP A 54 -2.96 -0.10 13.41
N GLU A 55 -3.72 0.00 12.32
CA GLU A 55 -3.37 -0.54 11.01
C GLU A 55 -3.55 0.54 9.96
N LEU A 56 -2.77 0.44 8.88
CA LEU A 56 -2.84 1.33 7.74
C LEU A 56 -3.18 0.53 6.50
N VAL A 57 -4.32 0.81 5.87
CA VAL A 57 -4.60 0.41 4.49
C VAL A 57 -4.30 1.61 3.60
N ALA A 58 -3.35 1.46 2.68
CA ALA A 58 -2.99 2.56 1.79
C ALA A 58 -2.47 2.05 0.44
N VAL A 59 -2.78 2.80 -0.62
CA VAL A 59 -2.20 2.65 -1.95
C VAL A 59 -1.43 3.93 -2.26
N LEU A 60 -0.16 3.94 -1.86
CA LEU A 60 0.72 5.11 -1.97
C LEU A 60 1.86 4.83 -2.96
N PRO A 61 2.53 5.87 -3.50
CA PRO A 61 3.73 5.69 -4.29
C PRO A 61 4.77 4.85 -3.55
N ILE A 62 5.48 3.99 -4.29
CA ILE A 62 6.39 2.98 -3.71
C ILE A 62 7.48 3.59 -2.81
N GLY A 63 7.98 4.79 -3.14
CA GLY A 63 8.96 5.49 -2.31
C GLY A 63 8.42 5.92 -0.95
N LEU A 64 7.13 6.28 -0.87
CA LEU A 64 6.49 6.65 0.40
C LEU A 64 6.18 5.38 1.23
N ILE A 65 5.81 4.28 0.57
CA ILE A 65 5.72 2.96 1.23
C ILE A 65 7.08 2.54 1.81
N ALA A 66 8.18 2.75 1.08
CA ALA A 66 9.52 2.48 1.58
C ALA A 66 9.82 3.30 2.85
N GLU A 67 9.59 4.62 2.80
CA GLU A 67 9.77 5.52 3.94
C GLU A 67 8.93 5.11 5.16
N LEU A 68 7.70 4.62 4.95
CA LEU A 68 6.85 4.08 6.02
C LEU A 68 7.46 2.85 6.67
N THR A 69 7.94 1.89 5.86
CA THR A 69 8.55 0.65 6.38
C THR A 69 9.83 0.92 7.17
N GLU A 70 10.63 1.92 6.79
CA GLU A 70 11.81 2.35 7.56
C GLU A 70 11.45 2.94 8.92
N LYS A 71 10.26 3.54 9.04
CA LYS A 71 9.73 4.08 10.30
C LYS A 71 8.94 3.05 11.11
N GLY A 72 8.96 1.78 10.72
CA GLY A 72 8.28 0.68 11.41
C GLY A 72 6.76 0.61 11.15
N VAL A 73 6.24 1.35 10.17
CA VAL A 73 4.85 1.23 9.72
C VAL A 73 4.81 0.29 8.53
N HIS A 74 4.05 -0.79 8.63
CA HIS A 74 3.93 -1.82 7.60
C HIS A 74 2.52 -1.82 7.00
N PRO A 75 2.27 -1.07 5.90
CA PRO A 75 0.94 -0.88 5.35
C PRO A 75 0.36 -2.19 4.80
N LEU A 76 -0.94 -2.34 4.91
CA LEU A 76 -1.74 -3.31 4.18
C LEU A 76 -2.06 -2.76 2.79
N ARG A 77 -1.59 -3.45 1.75
CA ARG A 77 -1.88 -3.14 0.35
C ARG A 77 -2.94 -4.10 -0.17
N ALA A 78 -4.00 -3.55 -0.77
CA ALA A 78 -5.00 -4.36 -1.46
C ALA A 78 -4.45 -4.82 -2.81
N VAL A 79 -4.36 -6.13 -3.00
CA VAL A 79 -4.06 -6.73 -4.30
C VAL A 79 -5.37 -6.89 -5.06
N MET A 80 -5.44 -6.26 -6.22
CA MET A 80 -6.62 -6.21 -7.07
C MET A 80 -6.38 -7.03 -8.33
N LYS A 81 -7.32 -7.91 -8.67
CA LYS A 81 -7.34 -8.60 -9.95
C LYS A 81 -8.01 -7.71 -10.99
N ARG A 82 -7.34 -7.48 -12.12
CA ARG A 82 -7.89 -6.75 -13.26
C ARG A 82 -8.51 -7.73 -14.26
N GLU A 83 -9.77 -7.55 -14.57
CA GLU A 83 -10.54 -8.35 -15.53
C GLU A 83 -11.18 -7.42 -16.56
N LEU A 84 -11.56 -7.95 -17.73
CA LEU A 84 -12.34 -7.21 -18.71
C LEU A 84 -13.78 -7.73 -18.67
N ASN A 85 -14.76 -6.83 -18.64
CA ASN A 85 -16.15 -7.23 -18.83
C ASN A 85 -16.44 -7.52 -20.31
N GLU A 86 -17.68 -7.95 -20.60
CA GLU A 86 -18.14 -8.27 -21.96
C GLU A 86 -18.03 -7.08 -22.94
N GLN A 87 -17.98 -5.84 -22.41
CA GLN A 87 -17.86 -4.60 -23.16
C GLN A 87 -16.39 -4.14 -23.32
N GLY A 88 -15.43 -4.92 -22.80
CA GLY A 88 -14.01 -4.61 -22.84
C GLY A 88 -13.54 -3.58 -21.80
N GLU A 89 -14.38 -3.23 -20.82
CA GLU A 89 -14.03 -2.31 -19.75
C GLU A 89 -13.29 -3.04 -18.62
N ALA A 90 -12.32 -2.35 -18.01
CA ALA A 90 -11.56 -2.91 -16.90
C ALA A 90 -12.36 -2.91 -15.60
N ILE A 91 -12.58 -4.09 -15.02
CA ILE A 91 -13.12 -4.30 -13.67
C ILE A 91 -11.98 -4.71 -12.73
N PHE A 92 -11.98 -4.18 -11.52
CA PHE A 92 -11.02 -4.51 -10.48
C PHE A 92 -11.72 -5.20 -9.31
N THR A 93 -11.40 -6.47 -9.10
CA THR A 93 -11.93 -7.27 -8.00
C THR A 93 -10.86 -7.48 -6.94
N HIS A 94 -11.22 -7.27 -5.67
CA HIS A 94 -10.31 -7.53 -4.56
C HIS A 94 -9.94 -9.01 -4.48
N GLU A 95 -8.65 -9.31 -4.40
CA GLU A 95 -8.11 -10.67 -4.32
C GLU A 95 -7.67 -11.01 -2.89
N TYR A 96 -6.76 -10.22 -2.31
CA TYR A 96 -6.29 -10.34 -0.92
C TYR A 96 -5.58 -9.08 -0.45
N PHE A 97 -5.34 -8.95 0.86
CA PHE A 97 -4.40 -7.98 1.42
C PHE A 97 -3.01 -8.60 1.61
N GLU A 98 -1.98 -7.82 1.30
CA GLU A 98 -0.60 -8.12 1.70
C GLU A 98 -0.09 -7.05 2.66
N ARG A 99 0.72 -7.45 3.62
CA ARG A 99 1.45 -6.50 4.49
C ARG A 99 2.80 -6.22 3.86
N VAL A 100 3.06 -4.96 3.52
CA VAL A 100 4.36 -4.57 2.97
C VAL A 100 5.37 -4.46 4.10
N MET A 101 6.27 -5.44 4.17
CA MET A 101 7.27 -5.52 5.23
C MET A 101 8.47 -4.61 4.99
N ARG A 102 8.93 -4.52 3.74
CA ARG A 102 10.10 -3.74 3.33
C ARG A 102 10.04 -3.45 1.84
N VAL A 103 10.65 -2.36 1.42
CA VAL A 103 10.89 -2.02 0.01
C VAL A 103 12.38 -1.69 -0.14
N ASP A 104 13.07 -2.40 -1.01
CA ASP A 104 14.46 -2.10 -1.38
C ASP A 104 14.50 -1.55 -2.80
N ILE A 105 15.13 -0.38 -2.95
CA ILE A 105 15.36 0.26 -4.25
C ILE A 105 16.86 0.30 -4.47
N ILE A 106 17.32 -0.40 -5.51
CA ILE A 106 18.72 -0.41 -5.93
C ILE A 106 18.82 0.43 -7.20
N SER A 107 19.77 1.34 -7.25
CA SER A 107 20.01 2.19 -8.41
C SER A 107 21.52 2.27 -8.65
N HIS A 108 21.91 2.18 -9.92
CA HIS A 108 23.29 2.37 -10.36
C HIS A 108 23.36 3.56 -11.32
N PRO A 109 24.48 4.31 -11.33
CA PRO A 109 24.71 5.30 -12.37
C PRO A 109 24.75 4.62 -13.74
N LEU A 110 23.95 5.12 -14.69
CA LEU A 110 23.87 4.56 -16.04
C LEU A 110 25.23 4.56 -16.77
N GLU A 111 26.08 5.56 -16.51
CA GLU A 111 27.42 5.65 -17.08
C GLU A 111 28.35 4.52 -16.62
N GLU A 112 28.14 4.00 -15.41
CA GLU A 112 28.92 2.86 -14.89
C GLU A 112 28.48 1.55 -15.56
N GLU A 113 27.19 1.36 -15.81
CA GLU A 113 26.68 0.21 -16.57
C GLU A 113 27.14 0.23 -18.03
N ALA A 114 27.18 1.40 -18.66
CA ALA A 114 27.60 1.56 -20.05
C ALA A 114 29.06 1.12 -20.30
N LYS A 115 29.95 1.25 -19.30
CA LYS A 115 31.34 0.77 -19.37
C LYS A 115 31.38 -0.76 -19.47
N ILE A 116 30.55 -1.44 -18.66
CA ILE A 116 30.44 -2.92 -18.63
C ILE A 116 29.96 -3.47 -19.97
N TRP A 117 29.02 -2.80 -20.63
CA TRP A 117 28.49 -3.23 -21.94
C TRP A 117 29.46 -2.99 -23.10
N ARG A 118 30.31 -1.97 -23.01
CA ARG A 118 31.33 -1.69 -24.04
C ARG A 118 32.47 -2.71 -23.99
N ASP A 119 32.90 -3.12 -22.79
CA ASP A 119 33.99 -4.09 -22.62
C ASP A 119 33.58 -5.54 -22.97
N LYS A 120 32.28 -5.86 -22.96
CA LYS A 120 31.75 -7.18 -23.32
C LYS A 120 31.41 -7.37 -24.80
N ARG A 121 31.55 -6.33 -25.64
CA ARG A 121 31.43 -6.45 -27.10
C ARG A 121 32.83 -6.62 -27.69
N ILE A 122 33.30 -7.87 -27.74
CA ILE A 122 34.38 -8.32 -28.64
C ILE A 122 33.75 -8.63 -29.99
#